data_AF-A0A1S7P657-F1
#
_entry.id   AF-A0A1S7P657-F1
#
_cell.length_a   1.000
_cell.length_b   1.000
_cell.length_c   1.000
_cell.angle_alpha   90.00
_cell.angle_beta   90.00
_cell.angle_gamma   90.00
#
_symmetry.space_group_name_H-M   'P 1'
#
loop_
_entity.id
_entity.type
_entity.pdbx_description
1 polymer ?
#
loop_
_entity_poly.entity_id
_entity_poly.type
_entity_poly.pdbx_seq_one_letter_code
_entity_poly.pdbx_strand_id
1 'polypeptide(L)'
;MNMPTRIVVSLVVALVAGGGYMAVDKMRGAEWVVSPQQIAEAKAKGQMGYESRPGTVTVLPIRSETADVLPMKWAMIGVVAGLLAFRASGKKKAAKA
;
A
#
# COMPACT_ATOMS: atom_id res chain seq x y z
N MET A 1 11.88 -11.38 25.35
CA MET A 1 11.73 -9.91 25.49
C MET A 1 10.82 -9.56 26.66
N ASN A 2 11.05 -8.41 27.28
CA ASN A 2 10.15 -7.81 28.26
C ASN A 2 8.94 -7.15 27.56
N MET A 3 7.93 -6.72 28.33
CA MET A 3 6.69 -6.21 27.77
C MET A 3 6.85 -4.91 26.96
N PRO A 4 7.61 -3.89 27.43
CA PRO A 4 7.79 -2.65 26.68
C PRO A 4 8.48 -2.88 25.33
N THR A 5 9.56 -3.68 25.27
CA THR A 5 10.26 -3.95 24.02
C THR A 5 9.37 -4.71 23.03
N ARG A 6 8.47 -5.59 23.49
CA ARG A 6 7.50 -6.27 22.60
C ARG A 6 6.55 -5.29 21.93
N ILE A 7 6.03 -4.34 22.70
CA ILE A 7 5.12 -3.30 22.17
C ILE A 7 5.86 -2.47 21.12
N VAL A 8 7.06 -1.98 21.45
CA VAL A 8 7.86 -1.17 20.51
C VAL A 8 8.15 -1.93 19.21
N VAL A 9 8.61 -3.17 19.30
CA VAL A 9 8.89 -4.00 18.11
C VAL A 9 7.61 -4.22 17.28
N SER A 10 6.47 -4.51 17.92
CA SER A 10 5.21 -4.69 17.19
C SER A 10 4.73 -3.43 16.49
N LEU A 11 4.94 -2.25 17.10
CA LEU A 11 4.61 -0.97 16.48
C LEU A 11 5.51 -0.67 15.28
N VAL A 12 6.82 -0.93 15.41
CA VAL A 12 7.76 -0.78 14.30
C VAL A 12 7.38 -1.69 13.14
N VAL A 13 7.06 -2.96 13.41
CA VAL A 13 6.61 -3.90 12.37
C VAL A 13 5.32 -3.43 11.70
N ALA A 14 4.35 -2.93 12.47
CA ALA A 14 3.10 -2.40 11.92
C ALA A 14 3.34 -1.23 10.96
N LEU A 15 4.20 -0.27 11.36
CA LEU A 15 4.54 0.88 10.53
C LEU A 15 5.30 0.49 9.27
N VAL A 16 6.27 -0.42 9.38
CA VAL A 16 7.05 -0.90 8.23
C VAL A 16 6.18 -1.67 7.25
N ALA A 17 5.28 -2.54 7.74
CA ALA A 17 4.38 -3.31 6.88
C ALA A 17 3.37 -2.42 6.15
N GLY A 18 2.66 -1.55 6.89
CA GLY A 18 1.68 -0.63 6.32
C GLY A 18 2.33 0.38 5.37
N GLY A 19 3.42 1.02 5.78
CA GLY A 19 4.17 1.98 4.98
C GLY A 19 4.85 1.35 3.75
N GLY A 20 5.36 0.12 3.88
CA GLY A 20 5.93 -0.62 2.77
C GLY A 20 4.91 -0.93 1.68
N TYR A 21 3.71 -1.40 2.06
CA TYR A 21 2.63 -1.62 1.10
C TYR A 21 2.13 -0.33 0.46
N MET A 22 2.04 0.75 1.25
CA MET A 22 1.73 2.07 0.72
C MET A 22 2.73 2.50 -0.36
N ALA A 23 4.03 2.34 -0.10
CA ALA A 23 5.07 2.68 -1.07
C ALA A 23 4.93 1.86 -2.36
N VAL A 24 4.72 0.54 -2.25
CA VAL A 24 4.53 -0.35 -3.41
C VAL A 24 3.29 0.04 -4.23
N ASP A 25 2.16 0.30 -3.56
CA ASP A 25 0.93 0.69 -4.25
C ASP A 25 1.08 2.04 -4.96
N LYS A 26 1.78 3.01 -4.36
CA LYS A 26 2.07 4.30 -4.99
C LYS A 26 3.00 4.15 -6.19
N MET A 27 4.03 3.32 -6.09
CA MET A 27 4.94 3.04 -7.21
C MET A 27 4.22 2.37 -8.39
N ARG A 28 3.22 1.53 -8.11
CA ARG A 28 2.39 0.87 -9.13
C ARG A 28 1.27 1.75 -9.69
N GLY A 29 1.10 2.97 -9.16
CA GLY A 29 0.02 3.86 -9.57
C GLY A 29 -1.38 3.34 -9.20
N ALA A 30 -1.51 2.53 -8.14
CA ALA A 30 -2.80 1.95 -7.73
C ALA A 30 -3.88 3.00 -7.37
N GLU A 31 -3.47 4.24 -7.16
CA GLU A 31 -4.35 5.40 -6.95
C GLU A 31 -5.03 5.88 -8.24
N TRP A 32 -4.59 5.40 -9.41
CA TRP A 32 -4.95 5.95 -10.72
C TRP A 32 -5.41 4.85 -11.68
N VAL A 33 -6.53 5.08 -12.36
CA VAL A 33 -6.93 4.30 -13.55
C VAL A 33 -6.17 4.80 -14.77
N VAL A 34 -5.98 6.13 -14.87
CA VAL A 34 -5.08 6.77 -15.83
C VAL A 34 -4.24 7.78 -15.06
N SER A 35 -2.93 7.58 -15.04
CA SER A 35 -2.01 8.43 -14.27
C SER A 35 -1.63 9.72 -15.01
N PRO A 36 -1.28 10.79 -14.28
CA PRO A 36 -0.71 11.99 -14.90
C PRO A 36 0.53 11.70 -15.76
N GLN A 37 1.35 10.74 -15.34
CA GLN A 37 2.56 10.33 -16.06
C GLN A 37 2.22 9.69 -17.42
N GLN A 38 1.20 8.82 -17.47
CA GLN A 38 0.74 8.21 -18.72
C GLN A 38 0.24 9.26 -19.72
N ILE A 39 -0.47 10.28 -19.23
CA ILE A 39 -0.94 11.39 -20.07
C ILE A 39 0.24 12.25 -20.54
N ALA A 40 1.21 12.52 -19.67
CA ALA A 40 2.41 13.28 -20.02
C ALA A 40 3.25 12.54 -21.08
N GLU A 41 3.43 11.24 -20.94
CA GLU A 41 4.11 10.40 -21.93
C GLU A 41 3.37 10.35 -23.26
N ALA A 42 2.05 10.21 -23.25
CA ALA A 42 1.23 10.24 -24.46
C ALA A 42 1.37 11.59 -25.19
N LYS A 43 1.32 12.70 -24.44
CA LYS A 43 1.56 14.05 -24.98
C LYS A 43 2.98 14.23 -25.52
N ALA A 44 3.98 13.70 -24.83
CA ALA A 44 5.37 13.71 -25.30
C ALA A 44 5.56 12.92 -26.61
N LYS A 45 4.76 11.88 -26.84
CA LYS A 45 4.71 11.11 -28.09
C LYS A 45 3.85 11.77 -29.19
N GLY A 46 3.35 12.98 -28.96
CA GLY A 46 2.53 13.73 -29.91
C GLY A 46 1.04 13.35 -29.92
N GLN A 47 0.57 12.56 -28.94
CA GLN A 47 -0.84 12.22 -28.79
C GLN A 47 -1.56 13.31 -27.97
N MET A 48 -2.88 13.49 -28.16
CA MET A 48 -3.64 14.47 -27.37
C MET A 48 -3.78 14.06 -25.88
N GLY A 49 -3.70 12.77 -25.58
CA GLY A 49 -3.82 12.18 -24.25
C GLY A 49 -3.62 10.67 -24.31
N TYR A 50 -3.82 9.99 -23.19
CA TYR A 50 -3.65 8.53 -23.11
C TYR A 50 -4.90 7.81 -23.64
N GLU A 51 -4.76 6.92 -24.62
CA GLU A 51 -5.87 6.10 -25.10
C GLU A 51 -6.17 4.97 -24.11
N SER A 52 -7.23 5.13 -23.31
CA SER A 52 -7.61 4.19 -22.26
C SER A 52 -8.53 3.08 -22.75
N ARG A 53 -9.25 3.32 -23.85
CA ARG A 53 -10.08 2.35 -24.59
C ARG A 53 -10.02 2.71 -26.08
N PRO A 54 -10.25 1.76 -27.01
CA PRO A 54 -10.29 2.04 -28.43
C PRO A 54 -11.20 3.24 -28.74
N GLY A 55 -10.63 4.30 -29.30
CA GLY A 55 -11.35 5.53 -29.64
C GLY A 55 -11.70 6.45 -28.47
N THR A 56 -11.23 6.18 -27.25
CA THR A 56 -11.42 7.03 -26.06
C THR A 56 -10.08 7.56 -25.57
N VAL A 57 -9.87 8.88 -25.73
CA VAL A 57 -8.65 9.56 -25.29
C VAL A 57 -8.88 10.26 -23.96
N THR A 58 -8.14 9.84 -22.94
CA THR A 58 -8.15 10.43 -21.61
C THR A 58 -7.11 11.56 -21.55
N VAL A 59 -7.60 12.79 -21.40
CA VAL A 59 -6.77 14.01 -21.35
C VAL A 59 -6.53 14.53 -19.92
N LEU A 60 -7.30 14.03 -18.95
CA LEU A 60 -7.19 14.36 -17.53
C LEU A 60 -6.98 13.09 -16.69
N PRO A 61 -6.20 13.13 -15.60
CA PRO A 61 -5.99 11.97 -14.73
C PRO A 61 -7.31 11.44 -14.16
N ILE A 62 -7.46 10.12 -14.13
CA ILE A 62 -8.65 9.46 -13.57
C ILE A 62 -8.22 8.71 -12.30
N ARG A 63 -8.79 9.11 -11.17
CA ARG A 63 -8.55 8.44 -9.89
C ARG A 63 -9.21 7.07 -9.90
N SER A 64 -8.53 6.08 -9.33
CA SER A 64 -9.11 4.75 -9.16
C SER A 64 -10.19 4.76 -8.09
N GLU A 65 -11.27 4.01 -8.29
CA GLU A 65 -12.26 3.72 -7.26
C GLU A 65 -11.63 3.00 -6.06
N THR A 66 -10.57 2.23 -6.31
CA THR A 66 -9.80 1.59 -5.24
C THR A 66 -8.95 2.57 -4.45
N ALA A 67 -8.70 3.79 -4.93
CA ALA A 67 -7.85 4.77 -4.26
C ALA A 67 -8.37 5.15 -2.87
N ASP A 68 -9.70 5.19 -2.70
CA ASP A 68 -10.33 5.59 -1.43
C ASP A 68 -10.24 4.49 -0.36
N VAL A 69 -10.11 3.23 -0.75
CA VAL A 69 -9.94 2.09 0.18
C VAL A 69 -8.47 1.77 0.48
N LEU A 70 -7.52 2.35 -0.26
CA LEU A 70 -6.09 2.13 -0.04
C LEU A 70 -5.64 2.49 1.39
N PRO A 71 -6.03 3.63 1.99
CA PRO A 71 -5.66 3.94 3.36
C PRO A 71 -6.12 2.87 4.36
N MET A 72 -7.35 2.38 4.19
CA MET A 72 -7.89 1.30 5.01
C MET A 72 -7.10 0.00 4.81
N LYS A 73 -6.76 -0.34 3.56
CA LYS A 73 -5.94 -1.52 3.23
C LYS A 73 -4.59 -1.47 3.94
N TRP A 74 -3.88 -0.35 3.86
CA TRP A 74 -2.56 -0.18 4.49
C TRP A 74 -2.65 -0.25 6.01
N ALA A 75 -3.67 0.39 6.59
CA ALA A 75 -3.91 0.34 8.03
C ALA A 75 -4.17 -1.10 8.51
N MET A 76 -5.03 -1.85 7.82
CA MET A 76 -5.34 -3.24 8.15
C MET A 76 -4.11 -4.14 8.06
N ILE A 77 -3.29 -3.99 7.01
CA ILE A 77 -2.03 -4.72 6.86
C ILE A 77 -1.10 -4.41 8.04
N GLY A 78 -0.94 -3.13 8.39
CA GLY A 78 -0.12 -2.72 9.53
C GLY A 78 -0.60 -3.32 10.85
N VAL A 79 -1.91 -3.25 11.12
CA VAL A 79 -2.51 -3.81 12.34
C VAL A 79 -2.29 -5.32 12.43
N VAL A 80 -2.58 -6.06 11.36
CA VAL A 80 -2.42 -7.51 11.33
C VAL A 80 -0.95 -7.90 11.52
N ALA A 81 -0.02 -7.23 10.82
CA ALA A 81 1.42 -7.47 10.97
C ALA A 81 1.90 -7.18 12.40
N GLY A 82 1.46 -6.07 12.99
CA GLY A 82 1.77 -5.70 14.38
C GLY A 82 1.26 -6.74 15.37
N LEU A 83 0.02 -7.21 15.23
CA LEU A 83 -0.56 -8.25 16.08
C LEU A 83 0.19 -9.57 15.97
N LEU A 84 0.57 -9.97 14.76
CA LEU A 84 1.38 -11.18 14.54
C LEU A 84 2.76 -11.06 15.18
N ALA A 85 3.45 -9.93 15.02
CA ALA A 85 4.75 -9.67 15.64
C ALA A 85 4.65 -9.66 17.18
N PHE A 86 3.59 -9.05 17.72
CA PHE A 86 3.33 -9.03 19.15
C PHE A 86 3.09 -10.43 19.72
N ARG A 87 2.32 -11.26 18.99
CA ARG A 87 2.03 -12.64 19.38
C ARG A 87 3.26 -13.54 19.26
N ALA A 88 4.03 -13.41 18.18
CA ALA A 88 5.24 -14.19 17.94
C ALA A 88 6.37 -13.88 18.94
N SER A 89 6.47 -12.63 19.38
CA SER A 89 7.47 -12.21 20.39
C SER A 89 7.08 -12.56 21.83
N GLY A 90 5.91 -13.18 22.05
CA GLY A 90 5.49 -13.70 23.34
C GLY A 90 6.24 -14.98 23.73
N LYS A 91 6.49 -15.17 25.02
CA LYS A 91 7.03 -16.45 25.51
C LYS A 91 5.98 -17.54 25.27
N LYS A 92 6.31 -18.56 24.46
CA LYS A 92 5.63 -19.86 24.61
C LYS A 92 5.96 -20.33 26.03
N LYS A 93 4.97 -20.54 26.90
CA LYS A 93 5.17 -21.53 27.96
C LYS A 93 5.51 -22.80 27.20
N ALA A 94 6.74 -23.30 27.33
CA ALA A 94 7.04 -24.65 26.87
C ALA A 94 5.92 -25.52 27.44
N ALA A 95 5.13 -26.16 26.56
CA ALA A 95 4.24 -27.21 27.02
C ALA A 95 5.14 -28.16 27.79
N LYS A 96 4.94 -28.24 29.12
CA LYS A 96 5.67 -29.20 29.95
C LYS A 96 5.36 -30.57 29.33
N ALA A 97 6.39 -31.18 28.74
CA ALA A 97 6.41 -32.60 28.44
C ALA A 97 6.41 -33.37 29.76
#